data_AF-A0A1M5F293-F1
#
_entry.id   AF-A0A1M5F293-F1
#
_cell.length_a   1.000
_cell.length_b   1.000
_cell.length_c   1.000
_cell.angle_alpha   90.00
_cell.angle_beta   90.00
_cell.angle_gamma   90.00
#
_symmetry.space_group_name_H-M   'P 1'
#
loop_
_entity.id
_entity.type
_entity.pdbx_description
1 polymer ?
#
loop_
_entity_poly.entity_id
_entity_poly.type
_entity_poly.pdbx_seq_one_letter_code
_entity_poly.pdbx_strand_id
1 'polypeptide(L)'
;MQITTIGLDLAKRVFQVHAVDASGGVVVRKALRRSQVLPFFTRLAPCLIGMEACGTSHYWARELTKLGHEVRMMPPADVKPYVKRGKNDAVDAEAICEAVTRPTMRFVAMKSAEQQAALSLHRSRNLLVKQRTQLVNMIRGLLAEFGIDIPEGLLRALGLARQIAAKETTLDVPPVAMQILGMLCGQVFDTHVRLQVIDRSILALQELTTWHDAYRPSPALARSVQRLWRRRSLIHTGSVRAVSSPLGSGSHPRKTRAAVSTG
;
A
#
# COMPACT_ATOMS: atom_id res chain seq x y z
N MET A 1 -18.21 -36.10 -16.87
CA MET A 1 -16.88 -35.59 -17.25
C MET A 1 -16.33 -34.77 -16.09
N GLN A 2 -15.11 -35.08 -15.64
CA GLN A 2 -14.46 -34.42 -14.50
C GLN A 2 -13.65 -33.22 -14.99
N ILE A 3 -13.82 -32.07 -14.35
CA ILE A 3 -13.04 -30.87 -14.66
C ILE A 3 -11.61 -31.07 -14.16
N THR A 4 -10.62 -30.84 -15.03
CA THR A 4 -9.20 -30.97 -14.71
C THR A 4 -8.49 -29.61 -14.70
N THR A 5 -8.86 -28.71 -15.61
CA THR A 5 -8.23 -27.40 -15.75
C THR A 5 -9.29 -26.32 -15.92
N ILE A 6 -9.08 -25.18 -15.27
CA ILE A 6 -9.94 -24.01 -15.36
C ILE A 6 -9.08 -22.79 -15.72
N GLY A 7 -9.46 -22.06 -16.75
CA GLY A 7 -9.08 -20.67 -16.93
C GLY A 7 -10.10 -19.76 -16.23
N LEU A 8 -9.61 -18.94 -15.30
CA LEU A 8 -10.42 -17.99 -14.57
C LEU A 8 -9.96 -16.56 -14.88
N ASP A 9 -10.78 -15.84 -15.64
CA ASP A 9 -10.59 -14.41 -15.88
C ASP A 9 -11.21 -13.58 -14.73
N LEU A 10 -10.44 -12.61 -14.23
CA LEU A 10 -10.79 -11.83 -13.04
C LEU A 10 -11.18 -10.40 -13.42
N ALA A 11 -12.43 -10.04 -13.12
CA ALA A 11 -12.84 -8.64 -13.16
C ALA A 11 -13.39 -8.14 -11.81
N LYS A 12 -13.74 -6.85 -11.78
CA LYS A 12 -14.22 -6.19 -10.55
C LYS A 12 -15.52 -6.80 -10.01
N ARG A 13 -16.41 -7.27 -10.90
CA ARG A 13 -17.77 -7.70 -10.54
C ARG A 13 -18.15 -9.07 -11.10
N VAL A 14 -17.78 -9.32 -12.35
CA VAL A 14 -18.09 -10.55 -13.10
C VAL A 14 -16.78 -11.23 -13.44
N PHE A 15 -16.73 -12.54 -13.26
CA PHE A 15 -15.59 -13.41 -13.51
C PHE A 15 -16.02 -14.37 -14.60
N GLN A 16 -15.11 -14.75 -15.49
CA GLN A 16 -15.41 -15.77 -16.50
C GLN A 16 -14.65 -17.04 -16.17
N VAL A 17 -15.40 -18.14 -16.17
CA VAL A 17 -14.88 -19.49 -15.99
C VAL A 17 -14.93 -20.20 -17.32
N HIS A 18 -13.79 -20.73 -17.73
CA HIS A 18 -13.67 -21.72 -18.80
C HIS A 18 -13.05 -22.98 -18.21
N ALA A 19 -13.76 -24.11 -18.23
CA ALA A 19 -13.31 -25.36 -17.65
C ALA A 19 -13.27 -26.46 -18.71
N VAL A 20 -12.20 -27.24 -18.70
CA VAL A 20 -11.99 -28.39 -19.59
C VAL A 20 -11.77 -29.68 -18.79
N ASP A 21 -12.04 -30.82 -19.44
CA ASP A 21 -11.68 -32.14 -18.94
C ASP A 21 -10.25 -32.55 -19.37
N ALA A 22 -9.86 -33.78 -19.01
CA ALA A 22 -8.53 -34.33 -19.33
C ALA A 22 -8.24 -34.41 -20.85
N SER A 23 -9.27 -34.48 -21.69
CA SER A 23 -9.13 -34.50 -23.15
C SER A 23 -9.08 -33.10 -23.78
N GLY A 24 -9.23 -32.05 -22.97
CA GLY A 24 -9.37 -30.68 -23.45
C GLY A 24 -10.79 -30.33 -23.90
N GLY A 25 -11.75 -31.25 -23.70
CA GLY A 25 -13.16 -31.02 -23.99
C GLY A 25 -13.75 -30.01 -23.02
N VAL A 26 -14.49 -29.02 -23.53
CA VAL A 26 -15.09 -27.96 -22.71
C VAL A 26 -16.26 -28.53 -21.90
N VAL A 27 -16.18 -28.40 -20.57
CA VAL A 27 -17.21 -28.87 -19.63
C VAL A 27 -18.07 -27.71 -19.13
N VAL A 28 -17.46 -26.55 -18.86
CA VAL A 28 -18.16 -25.37 -18.33
C VAL A 28 -17.63 -24.10 -18.99
N ARG A 29 -18.55 -23.24 -19.46
CA ARG A 29 -18.28 -21.83 -19.79
C ARG A 29 -19.36 -20.98 -19.13
N LYS A 30 -18.99 -20.13 -18.17
CA LYS A 30 -19.98 -19.31 -17.45
C LYS A 30 -19.39 -18.05 -16.81
N ALA A 31 -20.26 -17.05 -16.70
CA ALA A 31 -20.02 -15.88 -15.88
C ALA A 31 -20.40 -16.16 -14.41
N LEU A 32 -19.57 -15.67 -13.49
CA LEU A 32 -19.80 -15.71 -12.04
C LEU A 32 -19.74 -14.30 -11.47
N ARG A 33 -20.70 -13.95 -10.62
CA ARG A 33 -20.54 -12.77 -9.75
C ARG A 33 -19.49 -13.07 -8.68
N ARG A 34 -18.87 -12.01 -8.16
CA ARG A 34 -17.87 -12.10 -7.08
C ARG A 34 -18.29 -13.02 -5.93
N SER A 35 -19.54 -12.90 -5.46
CA SER A 35 -20.08 -13.71 -4.35
C SER A 35 -20.28 -15.19 -4.69
N GLN A 36 -20.29 -15.55 -5.97
CA GLN A 36 -20.52 -16.90 -6.45
C GLN A 36 -19.23 -17.67 -6.71
N VAL A 37 -18.07 -17.01 -6.71
CA VAL A 37 -16.78 -17.65 -7.03
C VAL A 37 -16.46 -18.75 -6.01
N LEU A 38 -16.34 -18.43 -4.72
CA LEU A 38 -16.01 -19.47 -3.72
C LEU A 38 -17.06 -20.59 -3.64
N PRO A 39 -18.39 -20.30 -3.59
CA PRO A 39 -19.41 -21.36 -3.62
C PRO A 39 -19.33 -22.27 -4.84
N PHE A 40 -18.89 -21.75 -5.99
CA PHE A 40 -18.69 -22.55 -7.19
C PHE A 40 -17.49 -23.50 -7.03
N PHE A 41 -16.33 -22.98 -6.61
CA PHE A 41 -15.11 -23.77 -6.48
C PHE A 41 -15.16 -24.78 -5.32
N THR A 42 -15.86 -24.50 -4.22
CA THR A 42 -16.04 -25.46 -3.11
C THR A 42 -16.75 -26.75 -3.52
N ARG A 43 -17.55 -26.72 -4.60
CA ARG A 43 -18.28 -27.91 -5.11
C ARG A 43 -17.46 -28.73 -6.10
N LEU A 44 -16.26 -28.27 -6.45
CA LEU A 44 -15.38 -28.94 -7.41
C LEU A 44 -14.33 -29.77 -6.68
N ALA A 45 -13.95 -30.89 -7.28
CA ALA A 45 -12.74 -31.58 -6.87
C ALA A 45 -11.50 -30.67 -7.13
N PRO A 46 -10.40 -30.88 -6.38
CA PRO A 46 -9.12 -30.25 -6.68
C PRO A 46 -8.77 -30.35 -8.18
N CYS A 47 -8.37 -29.22 -8.75
CA CYS A 47 -8.07 -29.07 -10.18
C CYS A 47 -7.05 -27.95 -10.38
N LEU A 48 -6.48 -27.85 -11.58
CA LEU A 48 -5.58 -26.79 -11.97
C LEU A 48 -6.37 -25.53 -12.35
N ILE A 49 -6.01 -24.38 -11.78
CA ILE A 49 -6.62 -23.09 -12.07
C ILE A 49 -5.55 -22.15 -12.61
N GLY A 50 -5.70 -21.76 -13.88
CA GLY A 50 -4.97 -20.66 -14.49
C GLY A 50 -5.64 -19.33 -14.20
N MET A 51 -4.84 -18.30 -13.91
CA MET A 51 -5.30 -16.93 -13.70
C MET A 51 -4.30 -15.94 -14.29
N GLU A 52 -4.76 -14.83 -14.85
CA GLU A 52 -3.87 -13.71 -15.16
C GLU A 52 -3.46 -12.97 -13.88
N ALA A 53 -2.19 -12.61 -13.77
CA ALA A 53 -1.68 -11.80 -12.67
C ALA A 53 -2.21 -10.36 -12.78
N CYS A 54 -3.08 -9.96 -11.84
CA CYS A 54 -3.67 -8.64 -11.80
C CYS A 54 -3.78 -8.12 -10.35
N GLY A 55 -4.31 -6.91 -10.16
CA GLY A 55 -4.40 -6.28 -8.83
C GLY A 55 -5.15 -7.11 -7.78
N THR A 56 -6.06 -8.00 -8.20
CA THR A 56 -6.85 -8.85 -7.30
C THR A 56 -6.45 -10.33 -7.32
N SER A 57 -5.53 -10.75 -8.20
CA SER A 57 -5.24 -12.17 -8.40
C SER A 57 -4.65 -12.83 -7.15
N HIS A 58 -3.79 -12.14 -6.41
CA HIS A 58 -3.17 -12.68 -5.19
C HIS A 58 -4.20 -13.08 -4.11
N TYR A 59 -5.28 -12.31 -3.95
CA TYR A 59 -6.35 -12.67 -3.01
C TYR A 59 -7.05 -13.96 -3.46
N TRP A 60 -7.47 -14.01 -4.72
CA TRP A 60 -8.18 -15.16 -5.25
C TRP A 60 -7.33 -16.42 -5.29
N ALA A 61 -6.06 -16.30 -5.66
CA ALA A 61 -5.13 -17.42 -5.61
C ALA A 61 -5.06 -18.02 -4.19
N ARG A 62 -4.92 -17.19 -3.15
CA ARG A 62 -4.91 -17.67 -1.76
C ARG A 62 -6.21 -18.38 -1.39
N GLU A 63 -7.36 -17.80 -1.72
CA GLU A 63 -8.66 -18.40 -1.36
C GLU A 63 -8.91 -19.71 -2.11
N LEU A 64 -8.56 -19.79 -3.40
CA LEU A 64 -8.73 -21.00 -4.20
C LEU A 64 -7.74 -22.10 -3.78
N THR A 65 -6.51 -21.74 -3.42
CA THR A 65 -5.54 -22.69 -2.85
C THR A 65 -6.01 -23.25 -1.51
N LYS A 66 -6.68 -22.47 -0.65
CA LYS A 66 -7.27 -22.98 0.60
C LYS A 66 -8.36 -24.04 0.37
N LEU A 67 -9.03 -24.02 -0.78
CA LEU A 67 -10.00 -25.03 -1.19
C LEU A 67 -9.34 -26.29 -1.77
N GLY A 68 -8.00 -26.34 -1.84
CA GLY A 68 -7.24 -27.49 -2.33
C GLY A 68 -6.91 -27.46 -3.83
N HIS A 69 -7.24 -26.37 -4.54
CA HIS A 69 -6.90 -26.24 -5.96
C HIS A 69 -5.44 -25.85 -6.17
N GLU A 70 -4.83 -26.34 -7.25
CA GLU A 70 -3.53 -25.88 -7.70
C GLU A 70 -3.74 -24.59 -8.50
N VAL A 71 -3.26 -23.45 -8.00
CA VAL A 71 -3.43 -22.16 -8.66
C VAL A 71 -2.13 -21.69 -9.27
N ARG A 72 -2.16 -21.36 -10.55
CA ARG A 72 -1.02 -20.82 -11.30
C ARG A 72 -1.37 -19.46 -11.89
N MET A 73 -0.70 -18.41 -11.43
CA MET A 73 -0.86 -17.06 -11.98
C MET A 73 0.17 -16.82 -13.09
N MET A 74 -0.25 -16.23 -14.20
CA MET A 74 0.61 -15.97 -15.37
C MET A 74 0.73 -14.46 -15.65
N PRO A 75 1.88 -13.98 -16.15
CA PRO A 75 1.99 -12.60 -16.62
C PRO A 75 0.99 -12.31 -17.75
N PRO A 76 0.34 -11.13 -17.77
CA PRO A 76 -0.56 -10.72 -18.87
C PRO A 76 0.08 -10.83 -20.26
N ALA A 77 1.37 -10.51 -20.36
CA ALA A 77 2.13 -10.57 -21.61
C ALA A 77 2.26 -12.00 -22.15
N ASP A 78 2.27 -13.00 -21.27
CA ASP A 78 2.43 -14.41 -21.63
C ASP A 78 1.08 -15.07 -21.98
N VAL A 79 -0.04 -14.52 -21.48
CA VAL A 79 -1.40 -14.95 -21.82
C VAL A 79 -1.87 -14.36 -23.15
N LYS A 80 -1.49 -13.11 -23.45
CA LYS A 80 -1.92 -12.36 -24.63
C LYS A 80 -1.81 -13.12 -25.97
N PRO A 81 -0.74 -13.91 -26.25
CA PRO A 81 -0.65 -14.68 -27.49
C PRO A 81 -1.74 -15.74 -27.69
N TYR A 82 -2.40 -16.18 -26.61
CA TYR A 82 -3.45 -17.19 -26.65
C TYR A 82 -4.86 -16.59 -26.84
N VAL A 83 -4.98 -15.26 -26.76
CA VAL A 83 -6.26 -14.57 -26.94
C VAL A 83 -6.67 -14.57 -28.41
N LYS A 84 -7.77 -15.27 -28.72
CA LYS A 84 -8.33 -15.34 -30.07
C LYS A 84 -8.96 -14.00 -30.49
N ARG A 85 -9.24 -13.82 -31.78
CA ARG A 85 -9.81 -12.56 -32.31
C ARG A 85 -11.14 -12.22 -31.62
N GLY A 86 -11.32 -10.94 -31.31
CA GLY A 86 -12.51 -10.41 -30.63
C GLY A 86 -12.33 -10.39 -29.11
N LYS A 87 -12.11 -9.20 -28.56
CA LYS A 87 -11.87 -9.03 -27.12
C LYS A 87 -13.17 -9.19 -26.34
N ASN A 88 -13.28 -10.28 -25.57
CA ASN A 88 -14.29 -10.44 -24.54
C ASN A 88 -13.76 -11.33 -23.41
N ASP A 89 -14.29 -11.14 -22.21
CA ASP A 89 -13.84 -11.81 -20.99
C ASP A 89 -13.91 -13.36 -21.10
N ALA A 90 -14.83 -13.91 -21.91
CA ALA A 90 -14.97 -15.36 -22.07
C ALA A 90 -13.85 -15.96 -22.94
N VAL A 91 -13.40 -15.23 -23.96
CA VAL A 91 -12.23 -15.56 -24.77
C VAL A 91 -10.96 -15.42 -23.94
N ASP A 92 -10.88 -14.43 -23.05
CA ASP A 92 -9.76 -14.26 -22.14
C ASP A 92 -9.67 -15.45 -21.16
N ALA A 93 -10.79 -15.91 -20.60
CA ALA A 93 -10.82 -17.13 -19.77
C ALA A 93 -10.39 -18.39 -20.52
N GLU A 94 -10.77 -18.54 -21.79
CA GLU A 94 -10.31 -19.66 -22.65
C GLU A 94 -8.80 -19.59 -22.88
N ALA A 95 -8.27 -18.41 -23.21
CA ALA A 95 -6.85 -18.18 -23.41
C ALA A 95 -6.02 -18.51 -22.15
N ILE A 96 -6.51 -18.11 -20.97
CA ILE A 96 -5.90 -18.46 -19.68
C ILE A 96 -5.91 -19.99 -19.48
N CYS A 97 -7.02 -20.66 -19.81
CA CYS A 97 -7.15 -22.11 -19.67
C CYS A 97 -6.15 -22.86 -20.57
N GLU A 98 -5.89 -22.34 -21.77
CA GLU A 98 -4.93 -22.93 -22.71
C GLU A 98 -3.47 -22.66 -22.30
N ALA A 99 -3.19 -21.42 -21.89
CA ALA A 99 -1.87 -20.95 -21.51
C ALA A 99 -1.31 -21.68 -20.27
N VAL A 100 -2.15 -21.94 -19.27
CA VAL A 100 -1.70 -22.53 -18.00
C VAL A 100 -1.14 -23.95 -18.14
N THR A 101 -1.54 -24.68 -19.20
CA THR A 101 -1.08 -26.05 -19.45
C THR A 101 0.23 -26.10 -20.24
N ARG A 102 0.76 -24.96 -20.70
CA ARG A 102 1.96 -24.94 -21.53
C ARG A 102 3.20 -25.24 -20.67
N PRO A 103 4.07 -26.18 -21.08
CA PRO A 103 5.22 -26.61 -20.27
C PRO A 103 6.26 -25.51 -20.09
N THR A 104 6.35 -24.56 -21.02
CA THR A 104 7.29 -23.44 -20.99
C THR A 104 6.74 -22.20 -20.28
N MET A 105 5.51 -22.28 -19.73
CA MET A 105 4.84 -21.15 -19.10
C MET A 105 5.57 -20.70 -17.84
N ARG A 106 5.71 -19.38 -17.67
CA ARG A 106 6.27 -18.77 -16.46
C ARG A 106 5.15 -18.33 -15.54
N PHE A 107 5.33 -18.58 -14.25
CA PHE A 107 4.31 -18.27 -13.25
C PHE A 107 4.76 -17.18 -12.29
N VAL A 108 3.83 -16.30 -11.94
CA VAL A 108 3.99 -15.27 -10.92
C VAL A 108 3.75 -15.89 -9.56
N ALA A 109 4.74 -15.81 -8.67
CA ALA A 109 4.60 -16.31 -7.30
C ALA A 109 3.44 -15.62 -6.56
N MET A 110 2.63 -16.44 -5.89
CA MET A 110 1.58 -15.98 -4.99
C MET A 110 2.21 -15.29 -3.78
N LYS A 111 1.78 -14.06 -3.53
CA LYS A 111 2.21 -13.30 -2.37
C LYS A 111 1.28 -13.58 -1.19
N SER A 112 1.86 -13.68 0.01
CA SER A 112 1.10 -13.67 1.26
C SER A 112 0.39 -12.32 1.46
N ALA A 113 -0.54 -12.26 2.42
CA ALA A 113 -1.21 -11.00 2.75
C ALA A 113 -0.21 -9.97 3.29
N GLU A 114 0.78 -10.42 4.05
CA GLU A 114 1.84 -9.63 4.67
C GLU A 114 2.80 -9.07 3.60
N GLN A 115 3.22 -9.91 2.63
CA GLN A 115 4.02 -9.46 1.49
C GLN A 115 3.26 -8.42 0.63
N GLN A 116 1.96 -8.62 0.44
CA GLN A 116 1.11 -7.67 -0.28
C GLN A 116 0.93 -6.35 0.49
N ALA A 117 0.86 -6.40 1.83
CA ALA A 117 0.83 -5.23 2.69
C ALA A 117 2.16 -4.44 2.62
N ALA A 118 3.31 -5.12 2.66
CA ALA A 118 4.63 -4.49 2.49
C ALA A 118 4.74 -3.74 1.15
N LEU A 119 4.29 -4.34 0.04
CA LEU A 119 4.23 -3.67 -1.26
C LEU A 119 3.28 -2.48 -1.31
N SER A 120 2.27 -2.44 -0.43
CA SER A 120 1.33 -1.33 -0.34
C SER A 120 1.99 -0.11 0.30
N LEU A 121 2.94 -0.29 1.23
CA LEU A 121 3.74 0.82 1.78
C LEU A 121 4.55 1.53 0.68
N HIS A 122 5.26 0.77 -0.16
CA HIS A 122 6.03 1.35 -1.28
C HIS A 122 5.14 2.11 -2.27
N ARG A 123 3.96 1.57 -2.60
CA ARG A 123 2.99 2.22 -3.48
C ARG A 123 2.44 3.52 -2.87
N SER A 124 2.05 3.48 -1.60
CA SER A 124 1.57 4.66 -0.86
C SER A 124 2.66 5.73 -0.76
N ARG A 125 3.90 5.34 -0.46
CA ARG A 125 5.06 6.25 -0.46
C ARG A 125 5.19 6.97 -1.81
N ASN A 126 5.18 6.22 -2.92
CA ASN A 126 5.31 6.79 -4.26
C ASN A 126 4.18 7.77 -4.59
N LEU A 127 2.95 7.47 -4.16
CA LEU A 127 1.82 8.39 -4.28
C LEU A 127 2.06 9.68 -3.49
N LEU A 128 2.40 9.59 -2.20
CA LEU A 128 2.62 10.75 -1.35
C LEU A 128 3.79 11.62 -1.82
N VAL A 129 4.86 11.01 -2.35
CA VAL A 129 5.97 11.76 -2.96
C VAL A 129 5.47 12.60 -4.13
N LYS A 130 4.69 11.99 -5.04
CA LYS A 130 4.12 12.69 -6.20
C LYS A 130 3.17 13.81 -5.77
N GLN A 131 2.27 13.54 -4.82
CA GLN A 131 1.34 14.54 -4.29
C GLN A 131 2.06 15.71 -3.63
N ARG A 132 3.08 15.45 -2.81
CA ARG A 132 3.90 16.51 -2.19
C ARG A 132 4.58 17.38 -3.25
N THR A 133 5.17 16.77 -4.28
CA THR A 133 5.80 17.52 -5.37
C THR A 133 4.78 18.34 -6.16
N GLN A 134 3.61 17.79 -6.46
CA GLN A 134 2.52 18.52 -7.13
C GLN A 134 2.07 19.74 -6.33
N LEU A 135 1.88 19.58 -5.01
CA LEU A 135 1.49 20.69 -4.13
C LEU A 135 2.58 21.76 -4.03
N VAL A 136 3.85 21.36 -3.90
CA VAL A 136 4.98 22.30 -3.89
C VAL A 136 5.05 23.09 -5.21
N ASN A 137 4.86 22.43 -6.35
CA ASN A 137 4.86 23.09 -7.65
C ASN A 137 3.67 24.06 -7.79
N MET A 138 2.50 23.70 -7.28
CA MET A 138 1.33 24.60 -7.24
C MET A 138 1.63 25.86 -6.40
N ILE A 139 2.19 25.70 -5.21
CA ILE A 139 2.55 26.83 -4.33
C ILE A 139 3.57 27.75 -5.04
N ARG A 140 4.58 27.18 -5.70
CA ARG A 140 5.54 27.96 -6.50
C ARG A 140 4.87 28.75 -7.62
N GLY A 141 3.97 28.11 -8.37
CA GLY A 141 3.24 28.77 -9.45
C GLY A 141 2.40 29.95 -8.93
N LEU A 142 1.63 29.74 -7.87
CA LEU A 142 0.80 30.79 -7.26
C LEU A 142 1.65 31.96 -6.76
N LEU A 143 2.81 31.69 -6.16
CA LEU A 143 3.67 32.76 -5.65
C LEU A 143 4.38 33.53 -6.78
N ALA A 144 4.74 32.84 -7.86
CA ALA A 144 5.33 33.48 -9.03
C ALA A 144 4.35 34.45 -9.71
N GLU A 145 3.03 34.20 -9.67
CA GLU A 145 2.01 35.16 -10.15
C GLU A 145 2.01 36.48 -9.38
N PHE A 146 2.47 36.48 -8.13
CA PHE A 146 2.67 37.68 -7.31
C PHE A 146 4.13 38.17 -7.31
N GLY A 147 4.97 37.68 -8.21
CA GLY A 147 6.39 38.07 -8.31
C GLY A 147 7.28 37.51 -7.19
N ILE A 148 6.79 36.55 -6.40
CA ILE A 148 7.53 35.92 -5.31
C ILE A 148 8.16 34.63 -5.82
N ASP A 149 9.48 34.63 -5.99
CA ASP A 149 10.23 33.43 -6.38
C ASP A 149 10.62 32.59 -5.15
N ILE A 150 10.34 31.28 -5.20
CA ILE A 150 10.80 30.32 -4.19
C ILE A 150 11.94 29.50 -4.77
N PRO A 151 13.14 29.55 -4.14
CA PRO A 151 14.28 28.80 -4.63
C PRO A 151 14.00 27.31 -4.80
N GLU A 152 14.71 26.71 -5.75
CA GLU A 152 14.71 25.27 -5.94
C GLU A 152 15.16 24.54 -4.66
N GLY A 153 14.62 23.33 -4.50
CA GLY A 153 14.90 22.47 -3.36
C GLY A 153 13.66 22.20 -2.51
N LEU A 154 13.48 20.93 -2.14
CA LEU A 154 12.34 20.49 -1.34
C LEU A 154 12.39 21.06 0.09
N LEU A 155 13.56 21.06 0.73
CA LEU A 155 13.70 21.51 2.12
C LEU A 155 13.33 23.00 2.27
N ARG A 156 13.68 23.82 1.28
CA ARG A 156 13.33 25.25 1.26
C ARG A 156 11.83 25.46 1.13
N ALA A 157 11.19 24.75 0.19
CA ALA A 157 9.74 24.79 0.01
C ALA A 157 8.99 24.30 1.27
N LEU A 158 9.47 23.24 1.93
CA LEU A 158 8.90 22.75 3.18
C LEU A 158 9.08 23.74 4.34
N GLY A 159 10.24 24.41 4.40
CA GLY A 159 10.51 25.44 5.41
C GLY A 159 9.54 26.61 5.32
N LEU A 160 9.35 27.15 4.10
CA LEU A 160 8.37 28.21 3.84
C LEU A 160 6.93 27.74 4.12
N ALA A 161 6.57 26.54 3.64
CA ALA A 161 5.24 25.99 3.89
C ALA A 161 4.95 25.86 5.39
N ARG A 162 5.93 25.42 6.19
CA ARG A 162 5.80 25.36 7.65
C ARG A 162 5.53 26.75 8.25
N GLN A 163 6.31 27.75 7.85
CA GLN A 163 6.18 29.12 8.37
C GLN A 163 4.82 29.74 8.03
N ILE A 164 4.36 29.59 6.79
CA ILE A 164 3.04 30.08 6.36
C ILE A 164 1.92 29.34 7.10
N ALA A 165 1.99 28.00 7.20
CA ALA A 165 0.99 27.21 7.90
C ALA A 165 0.92 27.52 9.40
N ALA A 166 2.06 27.81 10.04
CA ALA A 166 2.15 28.21 11.43
C ALA A 166 1.82 29.70 11.67
N LYS A 167 1.50 30.46 10.61
CA LYS A 167 1.30 31.92 10.65
C LYS A 167 2.51 32.68 11.21
N GLU A 168 3.71 32.11 11.08
CA GLU A 168 5.00 32.70 11.48
C GLU A 168 5.52 33.70 10.43
N THR A 169 4.99 33.66 9.21
CA THR A 169 5.39 34.54 8.10
C THR A 169 4.17 34.90 7.27
N THR A 170 4.10 36.18 6.87
CA THR A 170 3.12 36.69 5.93
C THR A 170 3.85 37.18 4.70
N LEU A 171 3.33 36.85 3.53
CA LEU A 171 3.85 37.32 2.26
C LEU A 171 3.01 38.52 1.79
N ASP A 172 3.64 39.41 1.02
CA ASP A 172 2.96 40.55 0.42
C ASP A 172 2.07 40.10 -0.75
N VAL A 173 0.97 39.45 -0.43
CA VAL A 173 -0.04 38.96 -1.37
C VAL A 173 -1.45 39.24 -0.81
N PRO A 174 -2.47 39.31 -1.66
CA PRO A 174 -3.85 39.55 -1.20
C PRO A 174 -4.28 38.55 -0.12
N PRO A 175 -5.12 38.96 0.86
CA PRO A 175 -5.54 38.08 1.96
C PRO A 175 -6.16 36.75 1.52
N VAL A 176 -6.90 36.75 0.41
CA VAL A 176 -7.48 35.53 -0.18
C VAL A 176 -6.38 34.58 -0.70
N ALA A 177 -5.35 35.12 -1.34
CA ALA A 177 -4.19 34.32 -1.77
C ALA A 177 -3.44 33.74 -0.56
N MET A 178 -3.25 34.53 0.51
CA MET A 178 -2.68 34.04 1.76
C MET A 178 -3.49 32.89 2.38
N GLN A 179 -4.82 32.94 2.33
CA GLN A 179 -5.67 31.84 2.82
C GLN A 179 -5.47 30.56 2.01
N ILE A 180 -5.46 30.66 0.68
CA ILE A 180 -5.24 29.51 -0.22
C ILE A 180 -3.84 28.91 0.00
N LEU A 181 -2.82 29.76 0.06
CA LEU A 181 -1.45 29.35 0.36
C LEU A 181 -1.38 28.64 1.71
N GLY A 182 -2.02 29.17 2.75
CA GLY A 182 -2.10 28.53 4.06
C GLY A 182 -2.66 27.11 4.02
N MET A 183 -3.76 26.90 3.28
CA MET A 183 -4.35 25.56 3.09
C MET A 183 -3.39 24.61 2.37
N LEU A 184 -2.80 25.04 1.25
CA LEU A 184 -1.87 24.23 0.45
C LEU A 184 -0.59 23.90 1.22
N CYS A 185 -0.02 24.88 1.92
CA CYS A 185 1.16 24.72 2.76
C CYS A 185 0.91 23.74 3.92
N GLY A 186 -0.26 23.82 4.58
CA GLY A 186 -0.70 22.83 5.56
C GLY A 186 -0.76 21.43 4.98
N GLN A 187 -1.37 21.26 3.79
CA GLN A 187 -1.45 19.97 3.12
C GLN A 187 -0.07 19.41 2.74
N VAL A 188 0.86 20.26 2.28
CA VAL A 188 2.26 19.86 2.01
C VAL A 188 2.92 19.32 3.26
N PHE A 189 2.78 20.02 4.39
CA PHE A 189 3.36 19.63 5.66
C PHE A 189 2.81 18.29 6.15
N ASP A 190 1.48 18.14 6.17
CA ASP A 190 0.81 16.90 6.56
C ASP A 190 1.23 15.72 5.67
N THR A 191 1.29 15.94 4.36
CA THR A 191 1.74 14.93 3.40
C THR A 191 3.18 14.53 3.67
N HIS A 192 4.05 15.50 4.00
CA HIS A 192 5.44 15.22 4.33
C HIS A 192 5.60 14.41 5.63
N VAL A 193 4.85 14.75 6.68
CA VAL A 193 4.85 14.01 7.95
C VAL A 193 4.37 12.57 7.73
N ARG A 194 3.28 12.37 6.99
CA ARG A 194 2.78 11.04 6.63
C ARG A 194 3.80 10.23 5.84
N LEU A 195 4.53 10.88 4.92
CA LEU A 195 5.60 10.22 4.17
C LEU A 195 6.71 9.71 5.10
N GLN A 196 7.12 10.49 6.11
CA GLN A 196 8.13 10.06 7.09
C GLN A 196 7.66 8.87 7.93
N VAL A 197 6.36 8.77 8.23
CA VAL A 197 5.79 7.58 8.89
C VAL A 197 5.96 6.35 8.01
N ILE A 198 5.59 6.44 6.73
CA ILE A 198 5.73 5.32 5.78
C ILE A 198 7.21 4.93 5.60
N ASP A 199 8.12 5.90 5.49
CA ASP A 199 9.55 5.64 5.38
C ASP A 199 10.08 4.84 6.57
N ARG A 200 9.67 5.19 7.79
CA ARG A 200 10.02 4.41 8.99
C ARG A 200 9.46 3.00 8.96
N SER A 201 8.21 2.82 8.51
CA SER A 201 7.61 1.49 8.38
C SER A 201 8.33 0.62 7.35
N ILE A 202 8.78 1.18 6.24
CA ILE A 202 9.56 0.47 5.22
C ILE A 202 10.90 0.00 5.81
N LEU A 203 11.63 0.89 6.52
CA LEU A 203 12.89 0.54 7.16
C LEU A 203 12.71 -0.58 8.20
N ALA A 204 11.68 -0.50 9.04
CA ALA A 204 11.39 -1.52 10.04
C ALA A 204 11.10 -2.89 9.40
N LEU A 205 10.38 -2.94 8.28
CA LEU A 205 10.14 -4.19 7.54
C LEU A 205 11.40 -4.73 6.86
N GLN A 206 12.26 -3.85 6.35
CA GLN A 206 13.55 -4.26 5.79
C GLN A 206 14.44 -4.88 6.87
N GLU A 207 14.51 -4.27 8.05
CA GLU A 207 15.23 -4.84 9.19
C GLU A 207 14.68 -6.22 9.52
N LEU A 208 13.37 -6.37 9.72
CA LEU A 208 12.73 -7.67 10.00
C LEU A 208 13.01 -8.72 8.92
N THR A 209 13.01 -8.34 7.65
CA THR A 209 13.32 -9.27 6.54
C THR A 209 14.79 -9.67 6.56
N THR A 210 15.70 -8.71 6.77
CA THR A 210 17.12 -9.00 6.94
C THR A 210 17.40 -9.83 8.19
N TRP A 211 16.61 -9.74 9.26
CA TRP A 211 16.73 -10.63 10.42
C TRP A 211 16.33 -12.07 10.11
N HIS A 212 15.32 -12.29 9.25
CA HIS A 212 14.94 -13.63 8.81
C HIS A 212 15.96 -14.23 7.83
N ASP A 213 16.53 -13.41 6.92
CA ASP A 213 17.60 -13.85 6.00
C ASP A 213 18.98 -13.97 6.70
N ALA A 214 19.21 -13.20 7.77
CA ALA A 214 20.44 -13.20 8.54
C ALA A 214 20.41 -14.12 9.77
N TYR A 215 19.55 -15.14 9.85
CA TYR A 215 19.78 -16.25 10.79
C TYR A 215 20.77 -17.28 10.22
N ARG A 216 21.96 -16.78 9.82
CA ARG A 216 23.27 -17.44 9.94
C ARG A 216 24.45 -16.47 9.69
N PRO A 217 24.83 -15.54 10.59
CA PRO A 217 26.05 -14.76 10.40
C PRO A 217 27.07 -15.06 11.49
N SER A 218 28.34 -15.14 11.08
CA SER A 218 29.47 -15.39 11.96
C SER A 218 29.80 -14.17 12.85
N PRO A 219 30.52 -14.38 13.97
CA PRO A 219 30.75 -13.36 15.01
C PRO A 219 31.49 -12.07 14.56
N ALA A 220 32.08 -12.06 13.37
CA ALA A 220 32.88 -10.94 12.89
C ALA A 220 32.05 -9.75 12.39
N LEU A 221 30.87 -9.99 11.82
CA LEU A 221 30.01 -8.93 11.24
C LEU A 221 29.27 -8.10 12.30
N ALA A 222 28.94 -8.73 13.44
CA ALA A 222 28.29 -8.08 14.57
C ALA A 222 29.09 -6.88 15.12
N ARG A 223 30.43 -6.98 15.12
CA ARG A 223 31.33 -5.92 15.64
C ARG A 223 31.50 -4.73 14.69
N SER A 224 31.16 -4.88 13.41
CA SER A 224 31.26 -3.81 12.41
C SER A 224 30.00 -2.94 12.35
N VAL A 225 28.83 -3.58 12.50
CA VAL A 225 27.53 -2.87 12.56
C VAL A 225 27.43 -2.00 13.82
N GLN A 226 27.91 -2.47 14.96
CA GLN A 226 27.93 -1.70 16.22
C GLN A 226 28.82 -0.45 16.15
N ARG A 227 29.88 -0.45 15.32
CA ARG A 227 30.77 0.70 15.10
C ARG A 227 30.16 1.76 14.19
N LEU A 228 29.40 1.35 13.16
CA LEU A 228 28.66 2.27 12.29
C LEU A 228 27.51 2.97 13.03
N TRP A 229 26.88 2.29 13.99
CA TRP A 229 25.80 2.84 14.81
C TRP A 229 26.28 3.97 15.73
N ARG A 230 27.43 3.83 16.41
CA ARG A 230 28.01 4.88 17.28
C ARG A 230 28.41 6.16 16.53
N ARG A 231 28.77 6.07 15.24
CA ARG A 231 29.11 7.24 14.42
C ARG A 231 27.90 8.05 13.96
N ARG A 232 26.70 7.44 13.88
CA ARG A 232 25.48 8.11 13.39
C ARG A 232 24.68 8.80 14.50
N SER A 233 24.78 8.31 15.74
CA SER A 233 24.10 8.91 16.91
C SER A 233 24.69 10.25 17.36
N LEU A 234 25.92 10.59 16.96
CA LEU A 234 26.56 11.88 17.28
C LEU A 234 26.07 13.06 16.43
N ILE A 235 25.26 12.81 15.39
CA ILE A 235 24.73 13.85 14.47
C ILE A 235 23.32 14.32 14.91
N HIS A 236 22.69 13.65 15.89
CA HIS A 236 21.32 13.96 16.34
C HIS A 236 21.23 14.57 17.75
N THR A 237 22.34 14.87 18.42
CA THR A 237 22.34 15.65 19.67
C THR A 237 22.54 17.13 19.39
N GLY A 238 21.50 17.76 18.82
CA GLY A 238 21.43 19.19 18.57
C GLY A 238 20.02 19.70 18.85
N SER A 239 19.76 20.03 20.12
CA SER A 239 18.63 20.83 20.62
C SER A 239 17.22 20.21 20.57
N VAL A 240 16.86 19.51 21.66
CA VAL A 240 15.52 19.61 22.24
C VAL A 240 15.73 19.85 23.74
N ARG A 241 15.65 21.12 24.18
CA ARG A 241 15.49 21.44 25.60
C ARG A 241 14.07 21.05 26.00
N ALA A 242 13.98 20.13 26.94
CA ALA A 242 12.73 19.75 27.60
C ALA A 242 12.16 20.95 28.38
N VAL A 243 10.91 21.31 28.09
CA VAL A 243 10.09 22.11 28.99
C VAL A 243 9.36 21.12 29.88
N SER A 244 9.87 20.95 31.10
CA SER A 244 9.19 20.26 32.19
C SER A 244 8.31 21.28 32.94
N SER A 245 6.99 21.11 32.91
CA SER A 245 6.07 21.77 33.84
C SER A 245 5.68 20.78 34.95
N PRO A 246 5.65 21.18 36.24
CA PRO A 246 5.29 20.27 37.33
C PRO A 246 3.77 20.10 37.44
N LEU A 247 3.37 18.85 37.68
CA LEU A 247 2.02 18.43 38.03
C LEU A 247 1.57 19.13 39.33
N GLY A 248 0.43 19.82 39.24
CA GLY A 248 -0.27 20.43 40.36
C GLY A 248 -0.87 19.39 41.31
N SER A 249 -0.78 19.70 42.59
CA SER A 249 -1.34 19.00 43.73
C SER A 249 -2.87 18.91 43.67
N GLY A 250 -3.39 17.73 44.03
CA GLY A 250 -4.81 17.42 44.06
C GLY A 250 -5.60 18.23 45.09
N SER A 251 -6.76 18.72 44.67
CA SER A 251 -7.78 19.33 45.51
C SER A 251 -8.79 18.28 45.99
N HIS A 252 -9.17 18.39 47.26
CA HIS A 252 -10.16 17.58 47.99
C HIS A 252 -11.58 17.62 47.38
N PRO A 253 -12.38 16.55 47.52
CA PRO A 253 -13.83 16.62 47.32
C PRO A 253 -14.54 17.09 48.60
N ARG A 254 -15.38 18.14 48.47
CA ARG A 254 -16.35 18.56 49.49
C ARG A 254 -17.40 17.47 49.72
N LYS A 255 -17.53 16.99 50.95
CA LYS A 255 -18.71 16.26 51.45
C LYS A 255 -19.77 17.28 51.85
N THR A 256 -20.89 17.32 51.13
CA THR A 256 -22.15 17.91 51.60
C THR A 256 -22.88 16.91 52.48
N ARG A 257 -23.04 17.23 53.76
CA ARG A 257 -23.90 16.53 54.71
C ARG A 257 -25.21 17.32 54.78
N ALA A 258 -26.30 16.73 54.31
CA ALA A 258 -27.65 17.17 54.63
C ALA A 258 -28.04 16.54 55.98
N ALA A 259 -28.45 17.37 56.92
CA ALA A 259 -29.15 16.95 58.14
C ALA A 259 -30.45 17.76 58.22
N VAL A 260 -31.53 17.03 58.48
CA VAL A 260 -32.91 17.46 58.61
C VAL A 260 -33.24 17.76 60.07
N SER A 261 -34.25 18.61 60.28
CA SER A 261 -35.01 18.91 61.53
C SER A 261 -34.29 19.84 62.53
N THR A 262 -34.90 20.80 63.22
CA THR A 262 -36.29 21.04 63.69
C THR A 262 -36.35 22.50 64.19
N GLY A 263 -37.51 23.16 64.13
CA GLY A 263 -37.78 24.43 64.82
C GLY A 263 -38.50 25.45 63.96
#